data_AF-A0AAU0LVK0-F1
#
_entry.id   AF-A0AAU0LVK0-F1
#
_cell.length_a   1.000
_cell.length_b   1.000
_cell.length_c   1.000
_cell.angle_alpha   90.00
_cell.angle_beta   90.00
_cell.angle_gamma   90.00
#
_symmetry.space_group_name_H-M   'P 1'
#
loop_
_entity.id
_entity.type
_entity.pdbx_description
1 polymer ?
#
loop_
_entity_poly.entity_id
_entity_poly.type
_entity_poly.pdbx_seq_one_letter_code
_entity_poly.pdbx_strand_id
1 'polypeptide(L)'
;MAKLLVLFFILIFFISCIFTEEDCRKHKDFYRKYEANIVLEKLPELDFDRYKLYGKEPGVNKDTIQELPARWFGQLNYFWAVGDTIVKKKGEVIIYIHKKVPKFDTTEFTCELTCDRYIINNMPKGYWNDKLRKLGLRP
;
A
#
# COMPACT_ATOMS: atom_id res chain seq x y z
N MET A 1 15.22 -46.96 -0.56
CA MET A 1 16.12 -45.80 -0.77
C MET A 1 15.48 -44.70 -1.61
N ALA A 2 15.00 -44.96 -2.84
CA ALA A 2 14.36 -43.94 -3.68
C ALA A 2 13.15 -43.20 -3.03
N LYS A 3 12.29 -43.92 -2.28
CA LYS A 3 11.16 -43.31 -1.56
C LYS A 3 11.56 -42.30 -0.46
N LEU A 4 12.72 -42.48 0.16
CA LEU A 4 13.24 -41.59 1.20
C LEU A 4 13.83 -40.30 0.60
N LEU A 5 14.47 -40.43 -0.56
CA LEU A 5 14.99 -39.30 -1.35
C LEU A 5 13.86 -38.40 -1.87
N VAL A 6 12.75 -38.98 -2.36
CA VAL A 6 11.57 -38.23 -2.79
C VAL A 6 10.95 -37.45 -1.63
N LEU A 7 10.85 -38.07 -0.44
CA LEU A 7 10.33 -37.38 0.75
C LEU A 7 11.23 -36.19 1.18
N PHE A 8 12.55 -36.35 1.07
CA PHE A 8 13.52 -35.30 1.38
C PHE A 8 13.44 -34.11 0.42
N PHE A 9 13.29 -34.36 -0.89
CA PHE A 9 13.06 -33.29 -1.86
C PHE A 9 11.75 -32.56 -1.61
N ILE A 10 10.67 -33.27 -1.29
CA ILE A 10 9.37 -32.67 -0.93
C ILE A 10 9.52 -31.77 0.32
N LEU A 11 10.27 -32.22 1.33
CA LEU A 11 10.51 -31.41 2.55
C LEU A 11 11.29 -30.11 2.26
N ILE A 12 12.30 -30.16 1.39
CA ILE A 12 13.09 -28.98 1.00
C ILE A 12 12.23 -27.97 0.24
N PHE A 13 11.29 -28.43 -0.59
CA PHE A 13 10.33 -27.55 -1.27
C PHE A 13 9.40 -26.81 -0.31
N PHE A 14 9.15 -27.33 0.91
CA PHE A 14 8.33 -26.63 1.91
C PHE A 14 9.10 -25.60 2.74
N ILE A 15 10.43 -25.70 2.81
CA ILE A 15 11.26 -24.76 3.60
C ILE A 15 11.52 -23.46 2.82
N SER A 16 11.52 -23.50 1.48
CA SER A 16 11.86 -22.36 0.62
C SER A 16 10.79 -21.25 0.56
N CYS A 17 9.63 -21.43 1.20
CA CYS A 17 8.57 -20.41 1.28
C CYS A 17 8.41 -19.78 2.67
N ILE A 18 9.32 -20.02 3.62
CA ILE A 18 9.19 -19.44 4.96
C ILE A 18 9.73 -18.00 4.91
N PHE A 19 8.83 -17.04 4.75
CA PHE A 19 9.13 -15.61 4.93
C PHE A 19 9.61 -15.38 6.37
N THR A 20 10.87 -15.01 6.53
CA THR A 20 11.46 -14.86 7.87
C THR A 20 11.11 -13.51 8.51
N GLU A 21 11.28 -13.39 9.82
CA GLU A 21 11.15 -12.11 10.52
C GLU A 21 12.16 -11.07 9.99
N GLU A 22 13.35 -11.52 9.60
CA GLU A 22 14.36 -10.65 8.98
C GLU A 22 13.91 -10.14 7.62
N ASP A 23 13.29 -10.99 6.78
CA ASP A 23 12.72 -10.58 5.50
C ASP A 23 11.60 -9.57 5.70
N CYS A 24 10.73 -9.79 6.70
CA CYS A 24 9.71 -8.82 7.06
C CYS A 24 10.31 -7.47 7.45
N ARG A 25 11.34 -7.47 8.31
CA ARG A 25 12.01 -6.25 8.74
C ARG A 25 12.61 -5.50 7.56
N LYS A 26 13.37 -6.18 6.70
CA LYS A 26 13.96 -5.59 5.48
C LYS A 26 12.88 -5.02 4.56
N HIS A 27 11.77 -5.73 4.40
CA HIS A 27 10.62 -5.29 3.62
C HIS A 27 10.04 -4.00 4.19
N LYS A 28 9.75 -3.94 5.50
CA LYS A 28 9.24 -2.73 6.16
C LYS A 28 10.24 -1.58 6.08
N ASP A 29 11.53 -1.84 6.28
CA ASP A 29 12.59 -0.83 6.23
C ASP A 29 12.74 -0.18 4.85
N PHE A 30 12.46 -0.93 3.77
CA PHE A 30 12.37 -0.34 2.44
C PHE A 30 11.30 0.77 2.38
N TYR A 31 10.09 0.49 2.86
CA TYR A 31 8.97 1.44 2.81
C TYR A 31 9.05 2.57 3.84
N ARG A 32 9.75 2.37 4.96
CA ARG A 32 10.00 3.41 5.96
C ARG A 32 10.77 4.62 5.41
N LYS A 33 11.56 4.44 4.35
CA LYS A 33 12.36 5.49 3.72
C LYS A 33 11.53 6.50 2.93
N TYR A 34 10.33 6.11 2.50
CA TYR A 34 9.45 6.95 1.70
C TYR A 34 8.60 7.85 2.59
N GLU A 35 8.36 9.06 2.09
CA GLU A 35 7.48 10.04 2.71
C GLU A 35 6.66 10.77 1.66
N ALA A 36 5.48 11.23 2.08
CA ALA A 36 4.63 12.11 1.29
C ALA A 36 3.79 12.98 2.22
N ASN A 37 3.54 14.22 1.80
CA ASN A 37 2.61 15.13 2.42
C ASN A 37 2.11 16.08 1.32
N ILE A 38 0.99 15.74 0.70
CA ILE A 38 0.53 16.41 -0.52
C ILE A 38 -0.99 16.41 -0.62
N VAL A 39 -1.55 17.56 -0.99
CA VAL A 39 -2.95 17.68 -1.44
C VAL A 39 -2.97 17.41 -2.94
N LEU A 40 -3.71 16.39 -3.38
CA LEU A 40 -3.77 15.98 -4.78
C LEU A 40 -4.51 17.01 -5.64
N GLU A 41 -3.88 17.47 -6.72
CA GLU A 41 -4.54 18.32 -7.74
C GLU A 41 -4.96 17.52 -8.97
N LYS A 42 -4.34 16.36 -9.21
CA LYS A 42 -4.81 15.35 -10.16
C LYS A 42 -4.66 13.94 -9.57
N LEU A 43 -5.28 12.96 -10.23
CA LEU A 43 -5.13 11.55 -9.81
C LEU A 43 -3.67 11.11 -9.94
N PRO A 44 -3.17 10.27 -9.02
CA PRO A 44 -1.83 9.72 -9.12
C PRO A 44 -1.63 8.94 -10.41
N GLU A 45 -0.42 9.03 -10.97
CA GLU A 45 -0.05 8.42 -12.24
C GLU A 45 1.01 7.33 -11.99
N LEU A 46 0.79 6.12 -12.52
CA LEU A 46 1.75 5.03 -12.40
C LEU A 46 2.92 5.27 -13.38
N ASP A 47 4.12 5.40 -12.84
CA ASP A 47 5.38 5.45 -13.57
C ASP A 47 6.27 4.28 -13.12
N PHE A 48 6.31 3.22 -13.93
CA PHE A 48 6.98 1.95 -13.63
C PHE A 48 6.61 1.37 -12.25
N ASP A 49 7.52 1.50 -11.27
CA ASP A 49 7.40 0.93 -9.93
C ASP A 49 6.93 1.94 -8.89
N ARG A 50 6.52 3.15 -9.31
CA ARG A 50 6.09 4.25 -8.43
C ARG A 50 4.84 4.93 -8.96
N TYR A 51 4.07 5.52 -8.05
CA TYR A 51 3.08 6.52 -8.41
C TYR A 51 3.67 7.90 -8.23
N LYS A 52 3.47 8.77 -9.23
CA LYS A 52 3.67 10.20 -9.12
C LYS A 52 2.40 10.85 -8.58
N LEU A 53 2.53 11.57 -7.49
CA LEU A 53 1.48 12.34 -6.83
C LEU A 53 1.73 13.80 -7.16
N TYR A 54 0.73 14.48 -7.71
CA TYR A 54 0.84 15.84 -8.19
C TYR A 54 -0.12 16.73 -7.41
N GLY A 55 0.40 17.86 -6.94
CA GLY A 55 -0.40 18.86 -6.25
C GLY A 55 0.45 19.68 -5.32
N LYS A 56 -0.06 19.99 -4.13
CA LYS A 56 0.53 21.02 -3.26
C LYS A 56 0.94 20.52 -1.91
N GLU A 57 2.07 21.01 -1.42
CA GLU A 57 2.50 20.78 -0.05
C GLU A 57 1.59 21.55 0.93
N PRO A 58 0.94 20.86 1.90
CA PRO A 58 0.10 21.51 2.90
C PRO A 58 0.87 22.58 3.69
N GLY A 59 0.23 23.71 3.97
CA GLY A 59 0.80 24.81 4.77
C GLY A 59 1.68 25.79 3.99
N VAL A 60 2.42 25.32 2.97
CA VAL A 60 3.26 26.19 2.12
C VAL A 60 2.58 26.51 0.77
N ASN A 61 1.61 25.69 0.36
CA ASN A 61 0.84 25.88 -0.88
C ASN A 61 1.71 25.90 -2.15
N LYS A 62 2.86 25.21 -2.10
CA LYS A 62 3.82 25.09 -3.19
C LYS A 62 3.53 23.85 -4.04
N ASP A 63 3.52 24.02 -5.35
CA ASP A 63 3.40 22.91 -6.30
C ASP A 63 4.57 21.95 -6.17
N THR A 64 4.26 20.66 -6.15
CA THR A 64 5.23 19.58 -5.96
C THR A 64 4.79 18.29 -6.64
N ILE A 65 5.77 17.44 -6.91
CA ILE A 65 5.58 16.08 -7.36
C ILE A 65 6.29 15.18 -6.35
N GLN A 66 5.54 14.29 -5.72
CA GLN A 66 6.05 13.33 -4.75
C GLN A 66 5.82 11.91 -5.27
N GLU A 67 6.57 10.94 -4.75
CA GLU A 67 6.51 9.57 -5.24
C GLU A 67 6.28 8.57 -4.11
N LEU A 68 5.39 7.62 -4.33
CA LEU A 68 5.19 6.47 -3.44
C LEU A 68 5.31 5.15 -4.22
N PRO A 69 5.84 4.08 -3.61
CA PRO A 69 5.99 2.79 -4.28
C PRO A 69 4.66 2.20 -4.76
N ALA A 70 4.63 1.74 -6.01
CA ALA A 70 3.41 1.28 -6.67
C ALA A 70 2.76 0.07 -6.00
N ARG A 71 3.56 -0.90 -5.53
CA ARG A 71 3.05 -2.14 -4.92
C ARG A 71 2.19 -1.88 -3.69
N TRP A 72 2.59 -0.91 -2.87
CA TRP A 72 1.89 -0.58 -1.64
C TRP A 72 0.85 0.53 -1.86
N PHE A 73 1.23 1.67 -2.44
CA PHE A 73 0.28 2.77 -2.61
C PHE A 73 -0.84 2.37 -3.58
N GLY A 74 -0.55 1.63 -4.64
CA GLY A 74 -1.53 1.16 -5.62
C GLY A 74 -2.68 0.33 -5.03
N GLN A 75 -2.52 -0.24 -3.83
CA GLN A 75 -3.61 -0.89 -3.11
C GLN A 75 -4.78 0.06 -2.78
N LEU A 76 -4.52 1.37 -2.87
CA LEU A 76 -5.44 2.44 -2.54
C LEU A 76 -6.06 3.14 -3.76
N ASN A 77 -5.83 2.67 -4.99
CA ASN A 77 -6.26 3.35 -6.22
C ASN A 77 -7.76 3.70 -6.28
N TYR A 78 -8.63 2.87 -5.69
CA TYR A 78 -10.07 3.14 -5.61
C TYR A 78 -10.48 4.14 -4.53
N PHE A 79 -9.58 4.54 -3.63
CA PHE A 79 -9.90 5.44 -2.52
C PHE A 79 -9.44 6.87 -2.76
N TRP A 80 -8.53 7.11 -3.71
CA TRP A 80 -8.07 8.44 -4.08
C TRP A 80 -9.18 9.28 -4.74
N ALA A 81 -9.09 10.58 -4.55
CA ALA A 81 -9.83 11.60 -5.27
C ALA A 81 -8.99 12.89 -5.32
N VAL A 82 -9.25 13.72 -6.32
CA VAL A 82 -8.68 15.07 -6.38
C VAL A 82 -9.12 15.87 -5.15
N GLY A 83 -8.17 16.56 -4.54
CA GLY A 83 -8.33 17.35 -3.33
C GLY A 83 -8.07 16.58 -2.03
N ASP A 84 -7.92 15.25 -2.06
CA ASP A 84 -7.49 14.50 -0.88
C ASP A 84 -6.06 14.85 -0.47
N THR A 85 -5.78 14.75 0.82
CA THR A 85 -4.42 14.86 1.36
C THR A 85 -3.85 13.47 1.57
N ILE A 86 -2.73 13.17 0.93
CA ILE A 86 -1.95 11.95 1.16
C ILE A 86 -0.82 12.26 2.13
N VAL A 87 -0.78 11.52 3.23
CA VAL A 87 0.29 11.62 4.23
C VAL A 87 0.95 10.26 4.39
N LYS A 88 2.28 10.23 4.29
CA LYS A 88 3.13 9.10 4.63
C LYS A 88 4.33 9.66 5.36
N LYS A 89 4.45 9.37 6.66
CA LYS A 89 5.58 9.87 7.46
C LYS A 89 6.79 8.97 7.31
N LYS A 90 7.99 9.55 7.23
CA LYS A 90 9.24 8.81 7.29
C LYS A 90 9.33 7.98 8.59
N GLY A 91 9.85 6.76 8.49
CA GLY A 91 9.95 5.82 9.62
C GLY A 91 8.68 5.00 9.91
N GLU A 92 7.53 5.41 9.39
CA GLU A 92 6.27 4.67 9.54
C GLU A 92 6.00 3.74 8.34
N VAL A 93 5.11 2.77 8.54
CA VAL A 93 4.64 1.83 7.49
C VAL A 93 3.11 1.94 7.31
N ILE A 94 2.61 3.17 7.43
CA ILE A 94 1.20 3.51 7.25
C ILE A 94 1.09 4.67 6.27
N ILE A 95 0.20 4.56 5.29
CA ILE A 95 -0.22 5.66 4.42
C ILE A 95 -1.60 6.12 4.90
N TYR A 96 -1.77 7.43 5.00
CA TYR A 96 -3.02 8.09 5.35
C TYR A 96 -3.57 8.84 4.13
N ILE A 97 -4.87 8.73 3.91
CA ILE A 97 -5.63 9.51 2.94
C ILE A 97 -6.70 10.26 3.72
N HIS A 98 -6.53 11.57 3.89
CA HIS A 98 -7.56 12.43 4.43
C HIS A 98 -8.43 12.92 3.28
N LYS A 99 -9.72 12.63 3.37
CA LYS A 99 -10.68 12.85 2.31
C LYS A 99 -11.13 14.30 2.30
N LYS A 100 -11.12 14.92 1.13
CA LYS A 100 -11.81 16.22 0.94
C LYS A 100 -13.32 16.06 1.03
N VAL A 101 -13.84 14.99 0.43
CA VAL A 101 -15.25 14.59 0.46
C VAL A 101 -15.32 13.15 0.95
N PRO A 102 -16.18 12.82 1.93
CA PRO A 102 -16.32 11.46 2.44
C PRO A 102 -16.51 10.43 1.32
N LYS A 103 -15.93 9.24 1.50
CA LYS A 103 -16.08 8.11 0.58
C LYS A 103 -16.25 6.83 1.38
N PHE A 104 -17.22 5.98 1.01
CA PHE A 104 -17.57 4.78 1.77
C PHE A 104 -17.83 5.06 3.25
N ASP A 105 -18.54 6.16 3.53
CA ASP A 105 -18.94 6.60 4.87
C ASP A 105 -17.76 6.93 5.81
N THR A 106 -16.59 7.23 5.26
CA THR A 106 -15.41 7.67 6.03
C THR A 106 -14.75 8.90 5.41
N THR A 107 -14.12 9.71 6.26
CA THR A 107 -13.26 10.84 5.90
C THR A 107 -11.78 10.49 5.90
N GLU A 108 -11.42 9.27 6.29
CA GLU A 108 -10.03 8.82 6.35
C GLU A 108 -9.87 7.37 5.88
N PHE A 109 -8.79 7.12 5.16
CA PHE A 109 -8.27 5.79 4.92
C PHE A 109 -6.85 5.67 5.44
N THR A 110 -6.58 4.62 6.20
CA THR A 110 -5.24 4.16 6.53
C THR A 110 -4.92 2.92 5.73
N CYS A 111 -3.68 2.78 5.30
CA CYS A 111 -3.16 1.54 4.72
C CYS A 111 -1.86 1.18 5.41
N GLU A 112 -1.91 0.17 6.26
CA GLU A 112 -0.75 -0.40 6.92
C GLU A 112 -0.16 -1.53 6.08
N LEU A 113 1.16 -1.51 5.92
CA LEU A 113 1.94 -2.61 5.39
C LEU A 113 2.36 -3.54 6.53
N THR A 114 1.90 -4.79 6.50
CA THR A 114 2.40 -5.86 7.37
C THR A 114 3.44 -6.72 6.63
N CYS A 115 3.88 -7.80 7.26
CA CYS A 115 4.82 -8.75 6.66
C CYS A 115 4.26 -9.47 5.43
N ASP A 116 2.95 -9.72 5.40
CA ASP A 116 2.30 -10.66 4.49
C ASP A 116 1.06 -10.08 3.78
N ARG A 117 0.58 -8.89 4.20
CA ARG A 117 -0.65 -8.30 3.67
C ARG A 117 -0.69 -6.79 3.82
N TYR A 118 -1.73 -6.20 3.25
CA TYR A 118 -2.11 -4.81 3.44
C TYR A 118 -3.39 -4.74 4.24
N ILE A 119 -3.41 -3.89 5.27
CA ILE A 119 -4.58 -3.63 6.10
C ILE A 119 -5.06 -2.23 5.79
N ILE A 120 -6.31 -2.11 5.32
CA ILE A 120 -6.94 -0.82 5.01
C ILE A 120 -8.06 -0.59 6.03
N ASN A 121 -7.99 0.50 6.81
CA ASN A 121 -8.94 0.79 7.89
C ASN A 121 -9.21 -0.43 8.79
N ASN A 122 -8.14 -1.04 9.31
CA ASN A 122 -8.19 -2.24 10.16
C ASN A 122 -8.80 -3.50 9.52
N MET A 123 -9.09 -3.48 8.22
CA MET A 123 -9.62 -4.62 7.48
C MET A 123 -8.60 -5.11 6.44
N PRO A 124 -8.43 -6.43 6.25
CA PRO A 124 -7.55 -6.94 5.19
C PRO A 124 -7.97 -6.45 3.81
N LYS A 125 -7.01 -6.24 2.90
CA LYS A 125 -7.28 -5.85 1.50
C LYS A 125 -8.33 -6.73 0.80
N GLY A 126 -8.38 -8.03 1.09
CA GLY A 126 -9.38 -8.95 0.55
C GLY A 126 -10.82 -8.53 0.87
N TYR A 127 -11.10 -8.07 2.10
CA TYR A 127 -12.42 -7.55 2.48
C TYR A 127 -12.83 -6.36 1.60
N TRP A 128 -11.90 -5.45 1.34
CA TRP A 128 -12.15 -4.29 0.48
C TRP A 128 -12.35 -4.68 -0.97
N ASN A 129 -11.61 -5.66 -1.48
CA ASN A 129 -11.81 -6.16 -2.84
C ASN A 129 -13.24 -6.71 -3.03
N ASP A 130 -13.74 -7.44 -2.04
CA ASP A 130 -15.11 -7.96 -2.06
C ASP A 130 -16.15 -6.84 -1.97
N LYS A 131 -15.94 -5.85 -1.09
CA LYS A 131 -16.82 -4.69 -0.96
C LYS A 131 -16.87 -3.87 -2.26
N LEU A 132 -15.72 -3.58 -2.87
CA LEU A 132 -15.62 -2.83 -4.13
C LEU A 132 -16.29 -3.59 -5.28
N ARG A 133 -16.11 -4.91 -5.37
CA ARG A 133 -16.76 -5.76 -6.38
C ARG A 133 -18.28 -5.78 -6.27
N LYS A 134 -18.83 -5.79 -5.05
CA LYS A 134 -20.28 -5.65 -4.82
C LYS A 134 -20.83 -4.29 -5.28
N LEU A 135 -19.98 -3.27 -5.34
CA LEU A 135 -20.31 -1.94 -5.86
C LEU A 135 -20.05 -1.81 -7.37
N GLY A 136 -19.72 -2.91 -8.07
CA GLY A 136 -19.46 -2.91 -9.51
C GLY A 136 -18.06 -2.45 -9.92
N LEU A 137 -17.15 -2.24 -8.97
CA LEU A 137 -15.75 -1.88 -9.24
C LEU A 137 -14.90 -3.15 -9.43
N ARG A 138 -13.81 -3.07 -10.20
CA ARG A 138 -12.90 -4.21 -10.48
C ARG A 138 -11.52 -3.98 -9.86
N PRO A 139 -11.40 -4.21 -8.53
CA PRO A 139 -10.19 -3.92 -7.77
C PRO A 139 -8.97 -4.77 -8.08
#